data_AF-A0A1G9BKE5-F1
#
_entry.id   AF-A0A1G9BKE5-F1
#
_cell.length_a   1.000
_cell.length_b   1.000
_cell.length_c   1.000
_cell.angle_alpha   90.00
_cell.angle_beta   90.00
_cell.angle_gamma   90.00
#
_symmetry.space_group_name_H-M   'P 1'
#
loop_
_entity.id
_entity.type
_entity.pdbx_description
1 polymer ?
#
loop_
_entity_poly.entity_id
_entity_poly.type
_entity_poly.pdbx_seq_one_letter_code
_entity_poly.pdbx_strand_id
1 'polypeptide(L)'
;MHTKWWTALAVAAVVLPAQTASAAVSPVVSPVVSPVVSPVAFSVASPAAGLSPAAMTAPQHPGHGPARPVDRIREQLLRHDRKAGLLIVSHRGDWRGSAENSLPAVEGAVNLGADVVEIDVQRTKDGQLVLMHDTTVDRTTDGTGKVADLTLDQIKALKLRIGLGGAQARTTDLRVPTLEEALVAVKGRALVNLDKAWQYRDEAYAVLTRLGMLDHALFKSSAPIAEVEQFLAQDPGILYAHVVDDANAASVGAFTQHPPLAYEINFDRLTDPQIQPAAVETALRTSRVWANTMTYGYAAGYTDERSLIDPALGWATLAARHGVSMIQTDDPAALDAWREGHRDTVPAGSVRVQAEDYSLDGKDVGYHDLEDDNKGGTVARPYEGVDLCDQAGAIVVCWIRAGEWVKYTVDVQRPGTYEVRARVSTPYDPAGRVSLAWDGGAAGAPADIANTTSHNAFATQVLEPARRLDRGTHTFVLRTDPDAYQNFNIDYFELVRVR
;
A
#
# COMPACT_ATOMS: atom_id res chain seq x y z
N MET A 1 -43.15 38.23 3.40
CA MET A 1 -44.16 37.20 3.08
C MET A 1 -43.37 35.91 2.86
N HIS A 2 -43.13 35.12 3.91
CA HIS A 2 -43.91 33.93 4.31
C HIS A 2 -43.84 32.85 3.20
N THR A 3 -43.38 31.61 3.39
CA THR A 3 -43.39 30.77 4.60
C THR A 3 -42.46 29.57 4.43
N LYS A 4 -41.90 29.11 5.56
CA LYS A 4 -41.18 27.85 5.79
C LYS A 4 -42.09 26.63 5.63
N TRP A 5 -41.54 25.48 5.23
CA TRP A 5 -42.03 24.16 5.65
C TRP A 5 -40.86 23.26 6.06
N TRP A 6 -40.84 22.94 7.35
CA TRP A 6 -40.12 21.82 7.95
C TRP A 6 -41.14 20.68 8.13
N THR A 7 -40.72 19.43 7.97
CA THR A 7 -41.46 18.32 8.58
C THR A 7 -40.45 17.26 9.04
N ALA A 8 -40.39 17.10 10.35
CA ALA A 8 -39.72 16.01 11.04
C ALA A 8 -40.65 14.79 11.05
N LEU A 9 -40.10 13.59 10.93
CA LEU A 9 -40.74 12.38 11.42
C LEU A 9 -39.71 11.55 12.18
N ALA A 10 -40.08 11.18 13.40
CA ALA A 10 -39.30 10.37 14.31
C ALA A 10 -40.08 9.09 14.67
N VAL A 11 -39.32 8.00 14.79
CA VAL A 11 -39.54 6.77 15.56
C VAL A 11 -40.65 5.80 15.15
N ALA A 12 -40.23 4.61 14.72
CA ALA A 12 -40.82 3.35 15.18
C ALA A 12 -39.73 2.26 15.20
N ALA A 13 -39.18 1.98 16.39
CA ALA A 13 -38.37 0.79 16.63
C ALA A 13 -39.32 -0.40 16.84
N VAL A 14 -39.23 -1.40 15.96
CA VAL A 14 -39.94 -2.67 16.11
C VAL A 14 -39.00 -3.64 16.83
N VAL A 15 -39.39 -3.99 18.05
CA VAL A 15 -38.81 -5.08 18.85
C VAL A 15 -39.32 -6.40 18.29
N LEU A 16 -38.43 -7.29 17.85
CA LEU A 16 -38.74 -8.69 17.56
C LEU A 16 -38.29 -9.58 18.72
N PRO A 17 -39.10 -10.58 19.13
CA PRO A 17 -38.83 -11.39 20.32
C PRO A 17 -37.78 -12.47 20.06
N ALA A 18 -36.98 -12.73 21.10
CA ALA A 18 -36.07 -13.86 21.18
C ALA A 18 -36.82 -15.20 21.08
N GLN A 19 -36.41 -16.06 20.15
CA GLN A 19 -36.78 -17.47 20.16
C GLN A 19 -35.59 -18.30 20.66
N THR A 20 -35.86 -18.97 21.78
CA THR A 20 -35.09 -20.06 22.35
C THR A 20 -35.14 -21.29 21.44
N ALA A 21 -33.98 -21.85 21.08
CA ALA A 21 -33.90 -23.21 20.56
C ALA A 21 -32.89 -24.01 21.39
N SER A 22 -33.43 -25.05 22.02
CA SER A 22 -32.77 -25.99 22.91
C SER A 22 -32.19 -27.17 22.12
N ALA A 23 -30.99 -27.58 22.51
CA ALA A 23 -30.41 -28.93 22.57
C ALA A 23 -30.56 -29.90 21.38
N ALA A 24 -29.41 -30.40 20.89
CA ALA A 24 -29.05 -31.81 21.02
C ALA A 24 -27.57 -32.02 20.61
N VAL A 25 -26.75 -32.34 21.60
CA VAL A 25 -25.40 -32.89 21.43
C VAL A 25 -25.53 -34.41 21.47
N SER A 26 -24.86 -35.12 20.56
CA SER A 26 -24.57 -36.55 20.71
C SER A 26 -23.12 -36.82 20.31
N PRO A 27 -22.38 -37.63 21.09
CA PRO A 27 -20.94 -37.80 20.90
C PRO A 27 -20.65 -38.99 19.99
N VAL A 28 -19.68 -38.84 19.09
CA VAL A 28 -19.03 -39.98 18.43
C VAL A 28 -17.67 -40.18 19.07
N VAL A 29 -17.60 -41.28 19.81
CA VAL A 29 -16.39 -41.87 20.38
C VAL A 29 -15.71 -42.70 19.29
N SER A 30 -14.41 -42.51 19.09
CA SER A 30 -13.55 -43.48 18.39
C SER A 30 -12.23 -43.65 19.15
N PRO A 31 -11.66 -44.87 19.18
CA PRO A 31 -10.80 -45.30 20.27
C PRO A 31 -9.32 -44.98 20.06
N VAL A 32 -8.66 -44.74 21.19
CA VAL A 32 -7.21 -44.67 21.39
C VAL A 32 -6.60 -46.05 21.21
N VAL A 33 -5.54 -46.14 20.40
CA VAL A 33 -4.61 -47.27 20.41
C VAL A 33 -3.19 -46.71 20.57
N SER A 34 -2.58 -46.95 21.73
CA SER A 34 -1.14 -46.84 21.92
C SER A 34 -0.45 -48.11 21.44
N PRO A 35 0.86 -48.02 21.12
CA PRO A 35 1.76 -48.81 21.94
C PRO A 35 3.01 -48.04 22.39
N VAL A 36 3.44 -48.40 23.60
CA VAL A 36 4.71 -48.06 24.24
C VAL A 36 5.82 -48.99 23.71
N VAL A 37 7.07 -48.51 23.78
CA VAL A 37 8.34 -49.21 24.16
C VAL A 37 9.49 -48.54 23.38
N SER A 38 10.15 -47.52 23.95
CA SER A 38 11.40 -47.53 24.76
C SER A 38 12.67 -47.13 23.97
N PRO A 39 13.68 -46.55 24.63
CA PRO A 39 14.61 -45.61 24.03
C PRO A 39 15.97 -46.24 23.70
N VAL A 40 16.69 -45.64 22.75
CA VAL A 40 18.13 -45.88 22.56
C VAL A 40 18.86 -44.55 22.68
N ALA A 41 19.72 -44.45 23.69
CA ALA A 41 20.67 -43.37 23.91
C ALA A 41 22.07 -43.84 23.51
N PHE A 42 22.82 -43.04 22.75
CA PHE A 42 24.29 -43.02 22.64
C PHE A 42 24.66 -41.71 21.92
N SER A 43 25.77 -41.01 22.16
CA SER A 43 26.76 -40.92 23.22
C SER A 43 27.55 -39.66 22.84
N VAL A 44 27.95 -38.90 23.85
CA VAL A 44 28.83 -37.75 23.74
C VAL A 44 30.24 -38.24 23.42
N ALA A 45 30.98 -37.51 22.58
CA ALA A 45 32.45 -37.50 22.61
C ALA A 45 33.01 -36.30 21.82
N SER A 46 33.47 -35.28 22.55
CA SER A 46 34.74 -34.61 22.27
C SER A 46 35.74 -35.12 23.32
N PRO A 47 37.04 -35.23 23.01
CA PRO A 47 37.92 -34.21 23.59
C PRO A 47 39.18 -33.83 22.77
N ALA A 48 39.49 -32.53 22.86
CA ALA A 48 40.76 -31.92 23.27
C ALA A 48 42.09 -32.11 22.49
N ALA A 49 42.72 -30.94 22.33
CA ALA A 49 44.12 -30.59 22.64
C ALA A 49 45.15 -30.52 21.49
N GLY A 50 45.66 -29.30 21.30
CA GLY A 50 46.91 -28.97 20.63
C GLY A 50 47.21 -27.48 20.74
N LEU A 51 47.87 -27.06 21.82
CA LEU A 51 48.40 -25.71 22.04
C LEU A 51 49.94 -25.72 21.94
N SER A 52 50.50 -24.85 21.10
CA SER A 52 51.69 -23.98 21.33
C SER A 52 52.38 -23.57 20.00
N PRO A 53 53.20 -22.50 19.96
CA PRO A 53 53.14 -21.22 20.67
C PRO A 53 53.20 -20.00 19.70
N ALA A 54 53.15 -18.81 20.31
CA ALA A 54 53.05 -17.49 19.72
C ALA A 54 54.03 -17.15 18.56
N ALA A 55 53.48 -16.46 17.55
CA ALA A 55 54.19 -15.43 16.80
C ALA A 55 53.39 -14.13 16.94
N MET A 56 54.02 -13.12 17.55
CA MET A 56 53.45 -11.78 17.63
C MET A 56 53.40 -11.17 16.23
N THR A 57 52.20 -10.92 15.72
CA THR A 57 51.98 -10.07 14.53
C THR A 57 50.90 -9.04 14.83
N ALA A 58 51.17 -7.81 14.40
CA ALA A 58 50.40 -6.58 14.56
C ALA A 58 48.89 -6.73 14.31
N PRO A 59 48.03 -5.84 14.88
CA PRO A 59 46.59 -5.92 14.69
C PRO A 59 46.25 -5.77 13.19
N GLN A 60 45.73 -6.84 12.60
CA GLN A 60 45.09 -6.80 11.31
C GLN A 60 43.73 -6.12 11.50
N HIS A 61 43.48 -5.06 10.72
CA HIS A 61 42.14 -4.52 10.55
C HIS A 61 41.18 -5.66 10.17
N PRO A 62 40.00 -5.79 10.82
CA PRO A 62 39.02 -6.75 10.37
C PRO A 62 38.59 -6.35 8.96
N GLY A 63 38.88 -7.23 7.99
CA GLY A 63 38.48 -7.06 6.61
C GLY A 63 36.98 -6.76 6.52
N HIS A 64 36.64 -5.70 5.81
CA HIS A 64 35.26 -5.42 5.45
C HIS A 64 34.74 -6.59 4.62
N GLY A 65 33.82 -7.38 5.21
CA GLY A 65 32.90 -8.17 4.43
C GLY A 65 32.11 -7.27 3.47
N PRO A 66 31.37 -7.83 2.48
CA PRO A 66 30.55 -7.01 1.61
C PRO A 66 29.60 -6.15 2.46
N ALA A 67 29.58 -4.84 2.21
CA ALA A 67 28.71 -3.89 2.92
C ALA A 67 27.25 -4.37 2.87
N ARG A 68 26.56 -4.34 4.02
CA ARG A 68 25.16 -4.79 4.11
C ARG A 68 24.29 -3.88 3.24
N PRO A 69 23.15 -4.37 2.72
CA PRO A 69 22.23 -3.54 1.93
C PRO A 69 21.90 -2.20 2.60
N VAL A 70 21.63 -2.19 3.90
CA VAL A 70 21.34 -0.95 4.64
C VAL A 70 22.49 0.06 4.65
N ASP A 71 23.75 -0.40 4.65
CA ASP A 71 24.91 0.48 4.66
C ASP A 71 24.97 1.26 3.32
N ARG A 72 24.65 0.58 2.20
CA ARG A 72 24.55 1.20 0.87
C ARG A 72 23.36 2.16 0.77
N ILE A 73 22.21 1.77 1.32
CA ILE A 73 21.02 2.63 1.34
C ILE A 73 21.31 3.91 2.12
N ARG A 74 22.02 3.83 3.25
CA ARG A 74 22.42 5.00 4.03
C ARG A 74 23.41 5.88 3.28
N GLU A 75 24.41 5.29 2.62
CA GLU A 75 25.31 6.04 1.75
C GLU A 75 24.56 6.77 0.62
N GLN A 76 23.50 6.15 0.08
CA GLN A 76 22.63 6.81 -0.89
C GLN A 76 21.82 7.91 -0.21
N LEU A 77 21.20 7.68 0.96
CA LEU A 77 20.43 8.69 1.70
C LEU A 77 21.23 9.99 1.90
N LEU A 78 22.53 9.91 2.15
CA LEU A 78 23.42 11.06 2.32
C LEU A 78 23.70 11.83 1.01
N ARG A 79 23.51 11.21 -0.17
CA ARG A 79 23.63 11.88 -1.47
C ARG A 79 22.33 12.59 -1.78
N HIS A 80 22.39 13.91 -1.89
CA HIS A 80 21.19 14.74 -2.04
C HIS A 80 21.24 15.67 -3.25
N ASP A 81 22.31 15.62 -4.06
CA ASP A 81 22.36 16.39 -5.30
C ASP A 81 21.41 15.82 -6.38
N ARG A 82 21.24 16.54 -7.50
CA ARG A 82 20.37 16.12 -8.62
C ARG A 82 20.79 14.81 -9.32
N LYS A 83 21.96 14.25 -9.01
CA LYS A 83 22.43 12.96 -9.52
C LYS A 83 22.22 11.84 -8.50
N ALA A 84 21.68 12.14 -7.31
CA ALA A 84 21.32 11.15 -6.33
C ALA A 84 20.33 10.14 -6.93
N GLY A 85 20.58 8.85 -6.72
CA GLY A 85 19.64 7.81 -7.10
C GLY A 85 18.33 7.93 -6.33
N LEU A 86 17.23 7.51 -6.96
CA LEU A 86 15.91 7.46 -6.34
C LEU A 86 15.86 6.39 -5.24
N LEU A 87 15.45 6.81 -4.04
CA LEU A 87 15.08 5.90 -2.96
C LEU A 87 13.57 5.68 -2.94
N ILE A 88 13.17 4.43 -2.74
CA ILE A 88 11.78 4.01 -2.63
C ILE A 88 11.40 3.87 -1.17
N VAL A 89 10.34 4.56 -0.76
CA VAL A 89 9.72 4.42 0.56
C VAL A 89 8.38 3.68 0.39
N SER A 90 8.23 2.51 0.99
CA SER A 90 6.96 1.77 0.96
C SER A 90 6.08 2.21 2.11
N HIS A 91 4.95 2.85 1.81
CA HIS A 91 3.99 3.33 2.80
C HIS A 91 3.28 2.17 3.50
N ARG A 92 3.41 2.09 4.83
CA ARG A 92 2.88 1.02 5.70
C ARG A 92 3.32 -0.40 5.33
N GLY A 93 4.44 -0.52 4.62
CA GLY A 93 4.91 -1.77 4.00
C GLY A 93 4.08 -2.21 2.79
N ASP A 94 4.30 -3.45 2.33
CA ASP A 94 3.54 -4.06 1.24
C ASP A 94 2.15 -4.50 1.69
N TRP A 95 1.25 -3.54 1.87
CA TRP A 95 -0.15 -3.81 2.18
C TRP A 95 -0.93 -4.36 0.99
N ARG A 96 -0.42 -4.27 -0.25
CA ARG A 96 -1.05 -4.95 -1.40
C ARG A 96 -0.91 -6.47 -1.28
N GLY A 97 0.21 -6.96 -0.74
CA GLY A 97 0.48 -8.38 -0.51
C GLY A 97 0.08 -8.93 0.87
N SER A 98 -0.14 -8.07 1.87
CA SER A 98 -0.40 -8.48 3.27
C SER A 98 -1.33 -7.48 3.99
N ALA A 99 -1.48 -7.58 5.32
CA ALA A 99 -2.10 -6.55 6.15
C ALA A 99 -1.15 -5.35 6.30
N GLU A 100 -1.65 -4.11 6.20
CA GLU A 100 -0.85 -2.91 6.47
C GLU A 100 -0.16 -2.99 7.84
N ASN A 101 1.05 -2.43 7.98
CA ASN A 101 1.76 -2.34 9.26
C ASN A 101 1.99 -3.71 9.96
N SER A 102 2.03 -4.80 9.19
CA SER A 102 2.33 -6.16 9.65
C SER A 102 3.78 -6.56 9.38
N LEU A 103 4.31 -7.58 10.09
CA LEU A 103 5.66 -8.09 9.78
C LEU A 103 5.78 -8.57 8.32
N PRO A 104 4.82 -9.35 7.75
CA PRO A 104 4.94 -9.74 6.35
C PRO A 104 4.83 -8.57 5.37
N ALA A 105 4.09 -7.49 5.67
CA ALA A 105 4.08 -6.29 4.82
C ALA A 105 5.43 -5.58 4.86
N VAL A 106 6.01 -5.45 6.06
CA VAL A 106 7.33 -4.84 6.26
C VAL A 106 8.42 -5.63 5.52
N GLU A 107 8.42 -6.96 5.65
CA GLU A 107 9.38 -7.81 4.92
C GLU A 107 9.11 -7.87 3.41
N GLY A 108 7.82 -7.90 3.02
CA GLY A 108 7.38 -7.87 1.64
C GLY A 108 7.88 -6.64 0.90
N ALA A 109 7.77 -5.44 1.52
CA ALA A 109 8.28 -4.20 0.96
C ALA A 109 9.76 -4.26 0.60
N VAL A 110 10.59 -4.83 1.49
CA VAL A 110 12.03 -5.02 1.23
C VAL A 110 12.26 -5.97 0.04
N ASN A 111 11.48 -7.04 -0.06
CA ASN A 111 11.57 -7.99 -1.17
C ASN A 111 11.12 -7.39 -2.51
N LEU A 112 10.26 -6.36 -2.48
CA LEU A 112 9.78 -5.61 -3.63
C LEU A 112 10.69 -4.42 -4.01
N GLY A 113 11.87 -4.30 -3.39
CA GLY A 113 12.87 -3.30 -3.77
C GLY A 113 12.79 -1.97 -3.01
N ALA A 114 11.98 -1.89 -1.95
CA ALA A 114 11.94 -0.70 -1.10
C ALA A 114 13.26 -0.51 -0.33
N ASP A 115 13.80 0.70 -0.38
CA ASP A 115 14.99 1.10 0.39
C ASP A 115 14.63 1.48 1.82
N VAL A 116 13.44 2.05 1.99
CA VAL A 116 12.87 2.50 3.25
C VAL A 116 11.46 1.89 3.39
N VAL A 117 11.16 1.35 4.56
CA VAL A 117 9.78 0.95 4.90
C VAL A 117 9.23 1.99 5.86
N GLU A 118 8.17 2.68 5.48
CA GLU A 118 7.45 3.56 6.38
C GLU A 118 6.47 2.73 7.22
N ILE A 119 6.42 3.04 8.53
CA ILE A 119 5.55 2.38 9.49
C ILE A 119 4.93 3.42 10.44
N ASP A 120 3.69 3.15 10.84
CA ASP A 120 2.95 4.01 11.74
C ASP A 120 3.06 3.53 13.19
N VAL A 121 3.34 4.44 14.13
CA VAL A 121 3.52 4.08 15.54
C VAL A 121 2.39 4.64 16.42
N GLN A 122 1.84 3.77 17.28
CA GLN A 122 0.93 4.14 18.37
C GLN A 122 1.43 3.59 19.71
N ARG A 123 1.05 4.26 20.81
CA ARG A 123 1.38 3.82 22.17
C ARG A 123 0.19 3.15 22.85
N THR A 124 0.43 1.95 23.35
CA THR A 124 -0.51 1.16 24.17
C THR A 124 -0.71 1.75 25.57
N LYS A 125 -1.73 1.27 26.29
CA LYS A 125 -2.05 1.68 27.66
C LYS A 125 -0.87 1.50 28.63
N ASP A 126 -0.12 0.42 28.47
CA ASP A 126 1.05 0.05 29.27
C ASP A 126 2.38 0.54 28.68
N GLY A 127 2.33 1.50 27.74
CA GLY A 127 3.49 2.26 27.27
C GLY A 127 4.33 1.59 26.18
N GLN A 128 3.91 0.44 25.66
CA GLN A 128 4.58 -0.24 24.55
C GLN A 128 4.24 0.43 23.21
N LEU A 129 5.20 0.47 22.30
CA LEU A 129 5.02 1.00 20.94
C LEU A 129 4.65 -0.14 19.98
N VAL A 130 3.55 0.04 19.25
CA VAL A 130 3.01 -0.93 18.28
C VAL A 130 2.82 -0.28 16.91
N LEU A 131 2.86 -1.10 15.86
CA LEU A 131 2.58 -0.66 14.51
C LEU A 131 1.07 -0.57 14.30
N MET A 132 0.56 0.64 14.11
CA MET A 132 -0.85 0.91 13.88
C MET A 132 -1.01 2.32 13.32
N HIS A 133 -1.70 2.47 12.19
CA HIS A 133 -1.99 3.79 11.64
C HIS A 133 -3.02 4.55 12.50
N ASP A 134 -4.16 3.90 12.73
CA ASP A 134 -5.32 4.51 13.37
C ASP A 134 -5.12 4.64 14.89
N THR A 135 -5.87 5.55 15.51
CA THR A 135 -5.91 5.67 16.98
C THR A 135 -6.77 4.58 17.62
N THR A 136 -7.48 3.78 16.81
CA THR A 136 -8.27 2.63 17.23
C THR A 136 -7.86 1.37 16.45
N VAL A 137 -8.20 0.20 16.98
CA VAL A 137 -7.86 -1.09 16.35
C VAL A 137 -8.92 -1.56 15.33
N ASP A 138 -10.07 -0.88 15.27
CA ASP A 138 -11.30 -1.35 14.64
C ASP A 138 -11.18 -1.63 13.14
N ARG A 139 -10.48 -0.78 12.38
CA ARG A 139 -10.40 -0.93 10.92
C ARG A 139 -9.55 -2.13 10.53
N THR A 140 -8.37 -2.25 11.11
CA THR A 140 -7.32 -3.19 10.67
C THR A 140 -7.25 -4.46 11.50
N THR A 141 -8.08 -4.62 12.53
CA THR A 141 -8.12 -5.84 13.36
C THR A 141 -9.53 -6.35 13.60
N ASP A 142 -9.66 -7.58 14.11
CA ASP A 142 -10.93 -8.13 14.60
C ASP A 142 -11.39 -7.58 15.98
N GLY A 143 -10.67 -6.62 16.56
CA GLY A 143 -11.01 -5.96 17.83
C GLY A 143 -11.76 -4.63 17.66
N THR A 144 -12.00 -3.97 18.80
CA THR A 144 -12.56 -2.60 18.86
C THR A 144 -11.93 -1.82 20.01
N GLY A 145 -11.83 -0.50 19.85
CA GLY A 145 -11.40 0.42 20.90
C GLY A 145 -10.09 1.14 20.58
N LYS A 146 -9.77 2.15 21.41
CA LYS A 146 -8.57 2.97 21.24
C LYS A 146 -7.33 2.18 21.61
N VAL A 147 -6.25 2.33 20.84
CA VAL A 147 -4.95 1.71 21.13
C VAL A 147 -4.46 2.11 22.53
N ALA A 148 -4.65 3.38 22.91
CA ALA A 148 -4.26 3.91 24.21
C ALA A 148 -5.04 3.34 25.41
N ASP A 149 -6.17 2.66 25.17
CA ASP A 149 -7.00 2.03 26.22
C ASP A 149 -6.72 0.53 26.38
N LEU A 150 -5.90 -0.07 25.51
CA LEU A 150 -5.57 -1.50 25.49
C LEU A 150 -4.11 -1.74 25.87
N THR A 151 -3.85 -2.80 26.64
CA THR A 151 -2.46 -3.24 26.90
C THR A 151 -1.85 -3.94 25.69
N LEU A 152 -0.52 -4.08 25.67
CA LEU A 152 0.15 -4.86 24.63
C LEU A 152 -0.41 -6.28 24.52
N ASP A 153 -0.65 -6.97 25.63
CA ASP A 153 -1.22 -8.32 25.63
C ASP A 153 -2.60 -8.38 24.97
N GLN A 154 -3.45 -7.38 25.24
CA GLN A 154 -4.78 -7.27 24.60
C GLN A 154 -4.65 -7.02 23.10
N ILE A 155 -3.75 -6.14 22.68
CA ILE A 155 -3.49 -5.85 21.27
C ILE A 155 -2.89 -7.06 20.54
N LYS A 156 -2.00 -7.80 21.19
CA LYS A 156 -1.38 -9.03 20.65
C LYS A 156 -2.35 -10.19 20.50
N ALA A 157 -3.49 -10.15 21.19
CA ALA A 157 -4.55 -11.13 21.00
C ALA A 157 -5.36 -10.90 19.71
N LEU A 158 -5.36 -9.66 19.19
CA LEU A 158 -6.13 -9.27 18.00
C LEU A 158 -5.50 -9.80 16.72
N LYS A 159 -6.35 -10.17 15.77
CA LYS A 159 -5.95 -10.62 14.43
C LYS A 159 -6.08 -9.50 13.42
N LEU A 160 -5.04 -9.30 12.61
CA LEU A 160 -5.06 -8.28 11.55
C LEU A 160 -5.99 -8.68 10.40
N ARG A 161 -6.61 -7.70 9.76
CA ARG A 161 -7.31 -7.84 8.48
C ARG A 161 -6.35 -7.54 7.32
N ILE A 162 -6.56 -8.22 6.20
CA ILE A 162 -5.73 -8.04 4.99
C ILE A 162 -5.82 -6.61 4.45
N GLY A 163 -4.84 -6.18 3.65
CA GLY A 163 -4.86 -4.91 2.93
C GLY A 163 -4.97 -3.71 3.87
N LEU A 164 -5.85 -2.79 3.48
CA LEU A 164 -6.18 -1.61 4.27
C LEU A 164 -7.26 -1.88 5.34
N GLY A 165 -7.57 -3.15 5.62
CA GLY A 165 -8.63 -3.54 6.55
C GLY A 165 -10.02 -3.10 6.10
N GLY A 166 -10.91 -2.82 7.06
CA GLY A 166 -12.31 -2.50 6.82
C GLY A 166 -13.25 -3.58 7.34
N ALA A 167 -14.54 -3.25 7.44
CA ALA A 167 -15.52 -4.08 8.14
C ALA A 167 -15.74 -5.47 7.51
N GLN A 168 -15.56 -5.58 6.19
CA GLN A 168 -15.74 -6.83 5.43
C GLN A 168 -14.40 -7.41 4.93
N ALA A 169 -13.27 -6.79 5.27
CA ALA A 169 -11.97 -7.34 4.90
C ALA A 169 -11.71 -8.66 5.65
N ARG A 170 -11.11 -9.62 4.95
CA ARG A 170 -10.81 -10.94 5.52
C ARG A 170 -9.83 -10.82 6.70
N THR A 171 -10.20 -11.39 7.83
CA THR A 171 -9.30 -11.58 8.97
C THR A 171 -8.22 -12.62 8.65
N THR A 172 -6.98 -12.32 9.02
CA THR A 172 -5.79 -13.17 8.84
C THR A 172 -5.40 -13.85 10.16
N ASP A 173 -4.36 -14.67 10.16
CA ASP A 173 -3.74 -15.17 11.40
C ASP A 173 -2.56 -14.30 11.88
N LEU A 174 -2.33 -13.14 11.27
CA LEU A 174 -1.28 -12.20 11.67
C LEU A 174 -1.70 -11.45 12.94
N ARG A 175 -0.71 -10.94 13.68
CA ARG A 175 -0.89 -10.14 14.90
C ARG A 175 -0.28 -8.76 14.71
N VAL A 176 -0.77 -7.78 15.48
CA VAL A 176 -0.19 -6.44 15.54
C VAL A 176 1.26 -6.53 16.06
N PRO A 177 2.27 -6.07 15.31
CA PRO A 177 3.65 -6.11 15.76
C PRO A 177 3.99 -4.93 16.70
N THR A 178 5.00 -5.14 17.55
CA THR A 178 5.66 -4.03 18.25
C THR A 178 6.62 -3.32 17.31
N LEU A 179 7.00 -2.08 17.64
CA LEU A 179 8.06 -1.36 16.93
C LEU A 179 9.37 -2.16 16.92
N GLU A 180 9.71 -2.80 18.03
CA GLU A 180 10.91 -3.63 18.15
C GLU A 180 10.89 -4.83 17.19
N GLU A 181 9.79 -5.57 17.11
CA GLU A 181 9.68 -6.72 16.20
C GLU A 181 9.83 -6.29 14.73
N ALA A 182 9.21 -5.16 14.35
CA ALA A 182 9.32 -4.63 12.98
C ALA A 182 10.76 -4.20 12.64
N LEU A 183 11.42 -3.49 13.55
CA LEU A 183 12.83 -3.10 13.38
C LEU A 183 13.74 -4.33 13.25
N VAL A 184 13.56 -5.33 14.12
CA VAL A 184 14.36 -6.58 14.08
C VAL A 184 14.13 -7.32 12.76
N ALA A 185 12.90 -7.36 12.24
CA ALA A 185 12.59 -8.04 10.99
C ALA A 185 13.46 -7.51 9.83
N VAL A 186 13.66 -6.20 9.70
CA VAL A 186 14.39 -5.62 8.55
C VAL A 186 15.84 -5.22 8.86
N LYS A 187 16.35 -5.57 10.04
CA LYS A 187 17.71 -5.21 10.47
C LYS A 187 18.76 -5.61 9.43
N GLY A 188 19.55 -4.63 8.96
CA GLY A 188 20.58 -4.83 7.94
C GLY A 188 20.10 -4.85 6.49
N ARG A 189 18.78 -4.85 6.23
CA ARG A 189 18.20 -5.01 4.89
C ARG A 189 17.60 -3.72 4.32
N ALA A 190 16.95 -2.90 5.15
CA ALA A 190 16.34 -1.64 4.75
C ALA A 190 16.42 -0.60 5.88
N LEU A 191 16.14 0.66 5.56
CA LEU A 191 15.84 1.69 6.57
C LEU A 191 14.36 1.67 6.94
N VAL A 192 14.02 2.25 8.08
CA VAL A 192 12.64 2.37 8.54
C VAL A 192 12.30 3.85 8.74
N ASN A 193 11.20 4.34 8.18
CA ASN A 193 10.68 5.66 8.51
C ASN A 193 9.57 5.55 9.55
N LEU A 194 9.68 6.31 10.64
CA LEU A 194 8.74 6.28 11.76
C LEU A 194 7.72 7.41 11.63
N ASP A 195 6.52 7.12 11.12
CA ASP A 195 5.41 8.08 11.13
C ASP A 195 4.61 7.99 12.43
N LYS A 196 3.96 9.10 12.80
CA LYS A 196 3.17 9.28 14.03
C LYS A 196 3.93 9.03 15.34
N ALA A 197 5.24 8.81 15.25
CA ALA A 197 6.13 8.50 16.35
C ALA A 197 6.71 9.74 17.05
N TRP A 198 6.59 10.96 16.49
CA TRP A 198 7.25 12.15 17.06
C TRP A 198 6.84 12.46 18.50
N GLN A 199 5.57 12.24 18.82
CA GLN A 199 5.02 12.37 20.17
C GLN A 199 5.51 11.29 21.16
N TYR A 200 6.11 10.22 20.65
CA TYR A 200 6.69 9.09 21.40
C TYR A 200 8.19 8.94 21.07
N ARG A 201 8.85 10.02 20.61
CA ARG A 201 10.20 9.96 20.03
C ARG A 201 11.26 9.51 21.05
N ASP A 202 11.07 9.82 22.32
CA ASP A 202 12.00 9.41 23.38
C ASP A 202 11.89 7.90 23.65
N GLU A 203 10.68 7.35 23.65
CA GLU A 203 10.46 5.90 23.73
C GLU A 203 10.99 5.18 22.48
N ALA A 204 10.75 5.72 21.28
CA ALA A 204 11.30 5.17 20.03
C ALA A 204 12.84 5.23 20.01
N TYR A 205 13.43 6.34 20.47
CA TYR A 205 14.88 6.49 20.64
C TYR A 205 15.44 5.42 21.59
N ALA A 206 14.79 5.20 22.74
CA ALA A 206 15.20 4.17 23.68
C ALA A 206 15.16 2.75 23.08
N VAL A 207 14.14 2.43 22.27
CA VAL A 207 14.06 1.15 21.53
C VAL A 207 15.21 1.03 20.52
N LEU A 208 15.42 2.05 19.69
CA LEU A 208 16.48 2.04 18.67
C LEU A 208 17.88 1.91 19.28
N THR A 209 18.17 2.66 20.34
CA THR A 209 19.45 2.60 21.04
C THR A 209 19.68 1.23 21.67
N ARG A 210 18.67 0.65 22.33
CA ARG A 210 18.75 -0.71 22.89
C ARG A 210 19.01 -1.78 21.83
N LEU A 211 18.45 -1.61 20.64
CA LEU A 211 18.66 -2.54 19.51
C LEU A 211 19.95 -2.29 18.73
N GLY A 212 20.65 -1.19 18.98
CA GLY A 212 21.78 -0.73 18.17
C GLY A 212 21.36 -0.43 16.73
N MET A 213 20.23 0.26 16.56
CA MET A 213 19.55 0.52 15.28
C MET A 213 19.23 2.00 15.05
N LEU A 214 19.84 2.91 15.81
CA LEU A 214 19.60 4.36 15.66
C LEU A 214 19.91 4.86 14.24
N ASP A 215 20.90 4.23 13.61
CA ASP A 215 21.32 4.47 12.24
C ASP A 215 20.49 3.69 11.18
N HIS A 216 19.45 2.96 11.59
CA HIS A 216 18.54 2.22 10.71
C HIS A 216 17.15 2.87 10.58
N ALA A 217 16.83 3.86 11.39
CA ALA A 217 15.49 4.46 11.41
C ALA A 217 15.52 5.98 11.31
N LEU A 218 14.68 6.53 10.44
CA LEU A 218 14.44 7.96 10.28
C LEU A 218 13.25 8.36 11.14
N PHE A 219 13.50 9.21 12.12
CA PHE A 219 12.44 9.99 12.76
C PHE A 219 11.85 10.98 11.75
N LYS A 220 10.56 11.27 11.91
CA LYS A 220 9.86 12.20 11.03
C LYS A 220 8.92 13.11 11.80
N SER A 221 8.91 14.41 11.46
CA SER A 221 7.91 15.34 11.97
C SER A 221 7.85 16.65 11.18
N SER A 222 6.78 17.42 11.40
CA SER A 222 6.67 18.85 11.05
C SER A 222 6.89 19.78 12.26
N ALA A 223 7.49 19.26 13.35
CA ALA A 223 7.64 19.99 14.61
C ALA A 223 8.55 21.23 14.47
N PRO A 224 8.44 22.22 15.37
CA PRO A 224 9.27 23.42 15.33
C PRO A 224 10.77 23.09 15.30
N ILE A 225 11.53 23.78 14.44
CA ILE A 225 12.96 23.53 14.19
C ILE A 225 13.78 23.47 15.49
N ALA A 226 13.54 24.38 16.43
CA ALA A 226 14.28 24.41 17.70
C ALA A 226 14.07 23.14 18.55
N GLU A 227 12.85 22.58 18.55
CA GLU A 227 12.54 21.32 19.23
C GLU A 227 13.26 20.15 18.56
N VAL A 228 13.26 20.14 17.23
CA VAL A 228 13.95 19.11 16.44
C VAL A 228 15.46 19.19 16.64
N GLU A 229 16.08 20.36 16.49
CA GLU A 229 17.53 20.52 16.68
C GLU A 229 17.95 20.14 18.11
N GLN A 230 17.14 20.45 19.12
CA GLN A 230 17.39 19.99 20.49
C GLN A 230 17.38 18.45 20.60
N PHE A 231 16.42 17.79 19.95
CA PHE A 231 16.35 16.32 19.92
C PHE A 231 17.54 15.71 19.16
N LEU A 232 17.93 16.27 18.01
CA LEU A 232 19.07 15.80 17.22
C LEU A 232 20.42 16.02 17.91
N ALA A 233 20.54 17.07 18.73
CA ALA A 233 21.77 17.36 19.46
C ALA A 233 22.11 16.32 20.54
N GLN A 234 21.16 15.48 20.96
CA GLN A 234 21.37 14.50 22.02
C GLN A 234 22.23 13.30 21.55
N ASP A 235 22.15 12.94 20.27
CA ASP A 235 22.90 11.82 19.69
C ASP A 235 23.08 12.03 18.17
N PRO A 236 24.32 12.14 17.66
CA PRO A 236 24.58 12.35 16.23
C PRO A 236 24.18 11.16 15.35
N GLY A 237 23.85 10.00 15.93
CA GLY A 237 23.36 8.83 15.20
C GLY A 237 21.89 8.94 14.78
N ILE A 238 21.14 9.92 15.30
CA ILE A 238 19.72 10.12 14.95
C ILE A 238 19.59 10.53 13.49
N LEU A 239 18.81 9.75 12.72
CA LEU A 239 18.42 10.11 11.37
C LEU A 239 17.05 10.80 11.39
N TYR A 240 16.89 11.86 10.61
CA TYR A 240 15.66 12.67 10.63
C TYR A 240 15.26 13.19 9.26
N ALA A 241 13.96 13.16 8.99
CA ALA A 241 13.31 13.82 7.85
C ALA A 241 12.31 14.87 8.36
N HIS A 242 12.29 16.05 7.74
CA HIS A 242 11.35 17.11 8.10
C HIS A 242 10.19 17.17 7.11
N VAL A 243 8.96 17.14 7.63
CA VAL A 243 7.75 17.30 6.82
C VAL A 243 7.46 18.78 6.63
N VAL A 244 7.27 19.17 5.38
CA VAL A 244 7.02 20.54 4.94
C VAL A 244 5.68 20.61 4.21
N ASP A 245 4.84 21.56 4.61
CA ASP A 245 3.58 21.92 3.98
C ASP A 245 3.46 23.46 3.87
N ASP A 246 2.28 23.94 3.48
CA ASP A 246 2.00 25.38 3.34
C ASP A 246 2.21 26.17 4.64
N ALA A 247 2.00 25.54 5.80
CA ALA A 247 2.06 26.19 7.09
C ALA A 247 3.51 26.43 7.55
N ASN A 248 4.46 25.62 7.08
CA ASN A 248 5.86 25.68 7.51
C ASN A 248 6.87 25.73 6.35
N ALA A 249 6.46 26.12 5.13
CA ALA A 249 7.32 26.20 3.95
C ALA A 249 8.65 26.96 4.17
N ALA A 250 8.67 27.94 5.07
CA ALA A 250 9.87 28.69 5.47
C ALA A 250 10.93 27.83 6.20
N SER A 251 10.63 26.59 6.57
CA SER A 251 11.56 25.65 7.22
C SER A 251 12.64 25.11 6.27
N VAL A 252 12.39 25.17 4.95
CA VAL A 252 13.33 24.69 3.93
C VAL A 252 14.63 25.51 3.97
N GLY A 253 15.72 24.87 4.38
CA GLY A 253 17.03 25.50 4.55
C GLY A 253 17.20 26.34 5.82
N ALA A 254 16.23 26.31 6.75
CA ALA A 254 16.29 27.08 8.00
C ALA A 254 16.98 26.34 9.17
N PHE A 255 17.23 25.04 9.04
CA PHE A 255 18.04 24.28 10.00
C PHE A 255 19.50 24.72 9.90
N THR A 256 20.13 25.01 11.04
CA THR A 256 21.49 25.60 11.07
C THR A 256 22.52 24.67 11.69
N GLN A 257 22.11 23.79 12.59
CA GLN A 257 23.01 22.88 13.31
C GLN A 257 22.95 21.47 12.74
N HIS A 258 21.72 20.96 12.58
CA HIS A 258 21.45 19.59 12.18
C HIS A 258 20.40 19.58 11.06
N PRO A 259 20.79 19.87 9.80
CA PRO A 259 19.86 19.80 8.68
C PRO A 259 19.27 18.39 8.55
N PRO A 260 17.97 18.26 8.19
CA PRO A 260 17.38 16.96 7.97
C PRO A 260 18.05 16.24 6.80
N LEU A 261 17.97 14.92 6.77
CA LEU A 261 18.48 14.14 5.64
C LEU A 261 17.56 14.20 4.42
N ALA A 262 16.27 14.48 4.67
CA ALA A 262 15.27 14.69 3.63
C ALA A 262 14.22 15.72 4.09
N TYR A 263 13.74 16.52 3.15
CA TYR A 263 12.48 17.24 3.30
C TYR A 263 11.37 16.46 2.59
N GLU A 264 10.41 15.95 3.35
CA GLU A 264 9.14 15.43 2.81
C GLU A 264 8.25 16.64 2.49
N ILE A 265 8.16 16.98 1.21
CA ILE A 265 7.47 18.19 0.75
C ILE A 265 6.08 17.80 0.26
N ASN A 266 5.07 18.22 1.02
CA ASN A 266 3.67 18.13 0.65
C ASN A 266 3.24 19.42 -0.04
N PHE A 267 2.59 19.31 -1.19
CA PHE A 267 2.12 20.46 -1.98
C PHE A 267 0.88 20.05 -2.79
N ASP A 268 -0.14 20.90 -2.80
CA ASP A 268 -1.37 20.67 -3.57
C ASP A 268 -1.38 21.47 -4.88
N ARG A 269 -0.53 22.51 -5.00
CA ARG A 269 -0.36 23.31 -6.20
C ARG A 269 1.10 23.48 -6.55
N LEU A 270 1.36 23.58 -7.86
CA LEU A 270 2.69 23.92 -8.37
C LEU A 270 3.10 25.37 -8.09
N THR A 271 2.23 26.17 -7.46
CA THR A 271 2.53 27.54 -7.00
C THR A 271 2.99 27.57 -5.54
N ASP A 272 2.94 26.45 -4.82
CA ASP A 272 3.25 26.42 -3.40
C ASP A 272 4.74 26.71 -3.19
N PRO A 273 5.10 27.54 -2.19
CA PRO A 273 6.46 28.04 -2.02
C PRO A 273 7.49 26.93 -1.81
N GLN A 274 7.12 25.85 -1.10
CA GLN A 274 8.00 24.75 -0.72
C GLN A 274 8.48 23.90 -1.90
N ILE A 275 7.78 23.91 -3.04
CA ILE A 275 8.15 23.14 -4.24
C ILE A 275 8.64 24.03 -5.40
N GLN A 276 8.74 25.35 -5.19
CA GLN A 276 9.31 26.25 -6.19
C GLN A 276 10.80 25.94 -6.45
N PRO A 277 11.33 26.21 -7.65
CA PRO A 277 12.72 25.90 -7.99
C PRO A 277 13.74 26.41 -6.96
N ALA A 278 13.58 27.61 -6.42
CA ALA A 278 14.50 28.18 -5.43
C ALA A 278 14.47 27.45 -4.07
N ALA A 279 13.30 26.95 -3.65
CA ALA A 279 13.15 26.16 -2.43
C ALA A 279 13.75 24.76 -2.63
N VAL A 280 13.48 24.13 -3.77
CA VAL A 280 14.10 22.84 -4.16
C VAL A 280 15.62 22.94 -4.20
N GLU A 281 16.19 23.95 -4.87
CA GLU A 281 17.64 24.18 -4.88
C GLU A 281 18.20 24.52 -3.48
N THR A 282 17.36 25.00 -2.57
CA THR A 282 17.75 25.20 -1.16
C THR A 282 17.78 23.91 -0.37
N ALA A 283 16.77 23.06 -0.52
CA ALA A 283 16.74 21.72 0.07
C ALA A 283 17.96 20.90 -0.41
N LEU A 284 18.21 20.87 -1.72
CA LEU A 284 19.28 20.09 -2.37
C LEU A 284 20.71 20.57 -2.02
N ARG A 285 20.89 21.58 -1.15
CA ARG A 285 22.23 21.91 -0.60
C ARG A 285 22.64 21.01 0.54
N THR A 286 21.68 20.37 1.22
CA THR A 286 21.94 19.56 2.42
C THR A 286 21.09 18.29 2.50
N SER A 287 19.96 18.24 1.80
CA SER A 287 18.88 17.30 2.05
C SER A 287 18.28 16.77 0.76
N ARG A 288 17.81 15.52 0.76
CA ARG A 288 16.99 14.99 -0.32
C ARG A 288 15.62 15.66 -0.37
N VAL A 289 15.00 15.67 -1.54
CA VAL A 289 13.59 16.04 -1.71
C VAL A 289 12.76 14.76 -1.79
N TRP A 290 11.80 14.64 -0.90
CA TRP A 290 10.88 13.52 -0.79
C TRP A 290 9.47 13.95 -1.20
N ALA A 291 8.82 13.19 -2.09
CA ALA A 291 7.40 13.35 -2.41
C ALA A 291 6.57 12.09 -2.08
N ASN A 292 5.31 12.27 -1.73
CA ASN A 292 4.36 11.17 -1.49
C ASN A 292 3.40 11.05 -2.68
N THR A 293 3.19 9.83 -3.19
CA THR A 293 2.42 9.59 -4.43
C THR A 293 1.18 8.71 -4.23
N MET A 294 0.84 8.35 -3.00
CA MET A 294 -0.29 7.47 -2.69
C MET A 294 -1.65 8.00 -3.19
N THR A 295 -1.88 9.32 -3.08
CA THR A 295 -3.16 9.94 -3.46
C THR A 295 -2.99 11.42 -3.76
N TYR A 296 -4.07 12.06 -4.21
CA TYR A 296 -4.12 13.52 -4.41
C TYR A 296 -3.90 14.29 -3.10
N GLY A 297 -3.45 15.54 -3.23
CA GLY A 297 -3.21 16.45 -2.11
C GLY A 297 -1.78 16.43 -1.54
N TYR A 298 -0.95 15.46 -1.93
CA TYR A 298 0.44 15.41 -1.45
C TYR A 298 1.47 15.91 -2.46
N ALA A 299 1.21 15.77 -3.77
CA ALA A 299 2.16 16.15 -4.81
C ALA A 299 1.50 16.75 -6.06
N ALA A 300 0.60 17.74 -5.90
CA ALA A 300 -0.08 18.48 -6.97
C ALA A 300 -0.63 17.62 -8.13
N GLY A 301 -1.15 16.44 -7.80
CA GLY A 301 -1.73 15.49 -8.75
C GLY A 301 -0.77 14.41 -9.25
N TYR A 302 0.52 14.42 -8.89
CA TYR A 302 1.46 13.36 -9.25
C TYR A 302 1.30 12.14 -8.33
N THR A 303 0.57 11.13 -8.79
CA THR A 303 0.23 9.94 -7.99
C THR A 303 0.79 8.65 -8.60
N ASP A 304 0.74 7.56 -7.83
CA ASP A 304 1.05 6.21 -8.29
C ASP A 304 0.15 5.82 -9.47
N GLU A 305 -1.17 6.01 -9.34
CA GLU A 305 -2.14 5.62 -10.36
C GLU A 305 -1.89 6.31 -11.71
N ARG A 306 -1.57 7.62 -11.72
CA ARG A 306 -1.18 8.30 -12.96
C ARG A 306 0.13 7.81 -13.54
N SER A 307 1.07 7.45 -12.67
CA SER A 307 2.38 6.93 -13.08
C SER A 307 2.28 5.54 -13.70
N LEU A 308 1.30 4.74 -13.29
CA LEU A 308 0.99 3.43 -13.89
C LEU A 308 0.40 3.54 -15.30
N ILE A 309 -0.26 4.66 -15.63
CA ILE A 309 -0.71 4.98 -16.99
C ILE A 309 0.46 5.45 -17.84
N ASP A 310 1.16 6.48 -17.38
CA ASP A 310 2.38 7.00 -18.00
C ASP A 310 3.24 7.61 -16.89
N PRO A 311 4.48 7.13 -16.66
CA PRO A 311 5.37 7.70 -15.66
C PRO A 311 5.61 9.20 -15.81
N ALA A 312 5.46 9.78 -17.01
CA ALA A 312 5.53 11.21 -17.23
C ALA A 312 4.41 11.99 -16.53
N LEU A 313 3.28 11.36 -16.22
CA LEU A 313 2.16 11.97 -15.49
C LEU A 313 2.36 11.98 -13.97
N GLY A 314 3.43 11.38 -13.45
CA GLY A 314 3.73 11.31 -12.01
C GLY A 314 5.23 11.17 -11.72
N TRP A 315 5.69 9.96 -11.39
CA TRP A 315 7.05 9.68 -10.88
C TRP A 315 8.19 10.31 -11.70
N ALA A 316 8.14 10.22 -13.03
CA ALA A 316 9.21 10.77 -13.88
C ALA A 316 9.24 12.30 -13.85
N THR A 317 8.07 12.96 -13.76
CA THR A 317 8.00 14.41 -13.62
C THR A 317 8.48 14.86 -12.25
N LEU A 318 8.10 14.16 -11.17
CA LEU A 318 8.62 14.42 -9.83
C LEU A 318 10.16 14.38 -9.80
N ALA A 319 10.75 13.32 -10.36
CA ALA A 319 12.20 13.19 -10.40
C ALA A 319 12.86 14.27 -11.28
N ALA A 320 12.43 14.42 -12.52
CA ALA A 320 13.11 15.27 -13.50
C ALA A 320 12.89 16.78 -13.24
N ARG A 321 11.65 17.18 -12.95
CA ARG A 321 11.27 18.59 -12.81
C ARG A 321 11.45 19.10 -11.39
N HIS A 322 11.03 18.32 -10.40
CA HIS A 322 10.96 18.75 -9.01
C HIS A 322 12.17 18.34 -8.17
N GLY A 323 13.15 17.63 -8.76
CA GLY A 323 14.36 17.21 -8.06
C GLY A 323 14.09 16.17 -6.98
N VAL A 324 12.93 15.52 -7.02
CA VAL A 324 12.54 14.48 -6.07
C VAL A 324 13.48 13.29 -6.24
N SER A 325 14.11 12.88 -5.13
CA SER A 325 15.03 11.75 -5.08
C SER A 325 14.62 10.73 -4.01
N MET A 326 13.50 10.93 -3.34
CA MET A 326 12.81 9.92 -2.54
C MET A 326 11.32 9.96 -2.87
N ILE A 327 10.71 8.80 -3.14
CA ILE A 327 9.27 8.72 -3.38
C ILE A 327 8.67 7.72 -2.41
N GLN A 328 7.67 8.17 -1.64
CA GLN A 328 6.80 7.28 -0.89
C GLN A 328 5.63 6.84 -1.74
N THR A 329 5.46 5.53 -1.89
CA THR A 329 4.49 4.88 -2.78
C THR A 329 3.76 3.77 -2.04
N ASP A 330 2.55 3.45 -2.50
CA ASP A 330 1.87 2.23 -2.08
C ASP A 330 2.20 1.03 -3.00
N ASP A 331 2.86 1.24 -4.14
CA ASP A 331 3.24 0.21 -5.12
C ASP A 331 4.77 0.18 -5.33
N PRO A 332 5.54 -0.30 -4.32
CA PRO A 332 7.00 -0.32 -4.39
C PRO A 332 7.52 -1.15 -5.56
N ALA A 333 6.81 -2.21 -5.96
CA ALA A 333 7.21 -3.07 -7.06
C ALA A 333 7.14 -2.36 -8.41
N ALA A 334 6.05 -1.63 -8.69
CA ALA A 334 5.92 -0.87 -9.92
C ALA A 334 6.91 0.29 -9.99
N LEU A 335 7.15 0.97 -8.87
CA LEU A 335 8.14 2.05 -8.80
C LEU A 335 9.57 1.53 -8.99
N ASP A 336 9.90 0.36 -8.42
CA ASP A 336 11.20 -0.30 -8.62
C ASP A 336 11.42 -0.73 -10.07
N ALA A 337 10.40 -1.33 -10.69
CA ALA A 337 10.45 -1.69 -12.11
C ALA A 337 10.74 -0.47 -12.98
N TRP A 338 10.06 0.66 -12.73
CA TRP A 338 10.31 1.92 -13.43
C TRP A 338 11.73 2.46 -13.17
N ARG A 339 12.19 2.45 -11.92
CA ARG A 339 13.55 2.85 -11.52
C ARG A 339 14.63 2.08 -12.28
N GLU A 340 14.43 0.77 -12.48
CA GLU A 340 15.32 -0.11 -13.24
C GLU A 340 15.15 0.01 -14.77
N GLY A 341 14.31 0.93 -15.25
CA GLY A 341 14.12 1.22 -16.66
C GLY A 341 13.08 0.36 -17.37
N HIS A 342 12.31 -0.46 -16.63
CA HIS A 342 11.16 -1.18 -17.18
C HIS A 342 9.98 -0.22 -17.27
N ARG A 343 9.66 0.20 -18.50
CA ARG A 343 8.64 1.24 -18.75
C ARG A 343 7.23 0.71 -18.99
N ASP A 344 7.08 -0.58 -19.25
CA ASP A 344 5.79 -1.20 -19.51
C ASP A 344 5.49 -2.23 -18.40
N THR A 345 4.42 -1.98 -17.65
CA THR A 345 3.92 -2.94 -16.65
C THR A 345 3.09 -4.04 -17.29
N VAL A 346 2.71 -3.89 -18.57
CA VAL A 346 1.96 -4.88 -19.33
C VAL A 346 2.93 -5.91 -19.92
N PRO A 347 2.78 -7.22 -19.60
CA PRO A 347 3.69 -8.23 -20.12
C PRO A 347 3.71 -8.27 -21.65
N ALA A 348 4.88 -8.47 -22.25
CA ALA A 348 5.04 -8.46 -23.70
C ALA A 348 4.05 -9.38 -24.44
N GLY A 349 3.30 -8.82 -25.40
CA GLY A 349 2.27 -9.55 -26.15
C GLY A 349 0.90 -9.63 -25.46
N SER A 350 0.76 -9.01 -24.30
CA SER A 350 -0.52 -8.74 -23.64
C SER A 350 -1.11 -7.43 -24.15
N VAL A 351 -2.41 -7.23 -23.91
CA VAL A 351 -3.11 -6.00 -24.27
C VAL A 351 -3.81 -5.45 -23.04
N ARG A 352 -3.68 -4.15 -22.79
CA ARG A 352 -4.46 -3.43 -21.78
C ARG A 352 -5.53 -2.58 -22.45
N VAL A 353 -6.73 -2.59 -21.89
CA VAL A 353 -7.86 -1.75 -22.32
C VAL A 353 -8.34 -0.99 -21.10
N GLN A 354 -8.25 0.35 -21.13
CA GLN A 354 -8.73 1.17 -20.02
C GLN A 354 -10.25 1.06 -19.89
N ALA A 355 -10.78 1.09 -18.67
CA ALA A 355 -12.21 0.89 -18.46
C ALA A 355 -13.05 2.06 -18.98
N GLU A 356 -12.49 3.27 -19.01
CA GLU A 356 -13.06 4.47 -19.60
C GLU A 356 -13.04 4.48 -21.15
N ASP A 357 -12.26 3.59 -21.78
CA ASP A 357 -12.16 3.44 -23.25
C ASP A 357 -13.26 2.52 -23.83
N TYR A 358 -14.45 2.54 -23.23
CA TYR A 358 -15.61 1.79 -23.73
C TYR A 358 -16.14 2.34 -25.06
N SER A 359 -16.99 1.58 -25.75
CA SER A 359 -17.53 1.96 -27.06
C SER A 359 -18.27 3.31 -27.02
N LEU A 360 -18.06 4.11 -28.07
CA LEU A 360 -18.73 5.40 -28.34
C LEU A 360 -20.02 5.24 -29.17
N ASP A 361 -20.46 4.00 -29.42
CA ASP A 361 -21.62 3.71 -30.28
C ASP A 361 -22.97 4.19 -29.67
N GLY A 362 -22.95 4.68 -28.42
CA GLY A 362 -24.11 5.21 -27.71
C GLY A 362 -24.84 4.19 -26.83
N LYS A 363 -25.84 4.67 -26.09
CA LYS A 363 -26.68 3.85 -25.20
C LYS A 363 -27.41 2.76 -25.99
N ASP A 364 -27.50 1.58 -25.40
CA ASP A 364 -28.06 0.34 -25.92
C ASP A 364 -27.32 -0.27 -27.13
N VAL A 365 -26.18 0.30 -27.54
CA VAL A 365 -25.31 -0.24 -28.60
C VAL A 365 -23.88 -0.45 -28.10
N GLY A 366 -23.29 0.57 -27.48
CA GLY A 366 -21.95 0.57 -26.89
C GLY A 366 -21.95 0.33 -25.38
N TYR A 367 -23.03 0.67 -24.69
CA TYR A 367 -23.22 0.43 -23.27
C TYR A 367 -24.70 0.45 -22.91
N HIS A 368 -25.05 -0.09 -21.76
CA HIS A 368 -26.35 0.09 -21.11
C HIS A 368 -26.12 0.43 -19.65
N ASP A 369 -26.46 1.67 -19.34
CA ASP A 369 -26.54 2.19 -17.98
C ASP A 369 -28.01 2.35 -17.61
N LEU A 370 -28.37 2.04 -16.36
CA LEU A 370 -29.76 2.17 -15.90
C LEU A 370 -30.18 3.64 -15.78
N GLU A 371 -29.21 4.54 -15.71
CA GLU A 371 -29.40 5.97 -15.68
C GLU A 371 -28.90 6.59 -17.00
N ASP A 372 -29.32 7.84 -17.26
CA ASP A 372 -28.85 8.59 -18.44
C ASP A 372 -27.68 9.52 -18.09
N ASP A 373 -27.53 9.85 -16.80
CA ASP A 373 -26.51 10.79 -16.31
C ASP A 373 -25.31 10.03 -15.74
N ASN A 374 -24.11 10.45 -16.11
CA ASN A 374 -22.89 10.07 -15.39
C ASN A 374 -22.85 10.71 -13.99
N LYS A 375 -22.94 9.87 -12.96
CA LYS A 375 -22.89 10.15 -11.52
C LYS A 375 -21.48 10.11 -10.93
N GLY A 376 -20.48 9.66 -11.67
CA GLY A 376 -19.11 9.50 -11.19
C GLY A 376 -18.34 10.81 -11.02
N GLY A 377 -18.85 11.91 -11.58
CA GLY A 377 -18.35 13.27 -11.30
C GLY A 377 -17.01 13.62 -11.96
N THR A 378 -16.58 12.87 -12.98
CA THR A 378 -15.37 13.18 -13.75
C THR A 378 -15.64 14.09 -14.95
N VAL A 379 -14.59 14.71 -15.45
CA VAL A 379 -14.60 15.43 -16.74
C VAL A 379 -14.42 14.49 -17.94
N ALA A 380 -14.14 13.21 -17.70
CA ALA A 380 -13.99 12.22 -18.75
C ALA A 380 -15.39 11.83 -19.25
N ARG A 381 -15.61 11.94 -20.56
CA ARG A 381 -16.86 11.50 -21.23
C ARG A 381 -18.15 12.03 -20.57
N PRO A 382 -18.28 13.36 -20.33
CA PRO A 382 -19.34 13.93 -19.50
C PRO A 382 -20.74 13.92 -20.13
N TYR A 383 -20.87 13.43 -21.37
CA TYR A 383 -22.12 13.40 -22.13
C TYR A 383 -22.61 11.98 -22.43
N GLU A 384 -22.01 10.98 -21.79
CA GLU A 384 -22.40 9.58 -21.90
C GLU A 384 -22.88 9.06 -20.55
N GLY A 385 -23.71 8.02 -20.56
CA GLY A 385 -24.40 7.54 -19.36
C GLY A 385 -23.54 6.70 -18.41
N VAL A 386 -22.43 6.10 -18.87
CA VAL A 386 -21.59 5.26 -18.01
C VAL A 386 -20.91 6.11 -16.95
N ASP A 387 -21.06 5.68 -15.70
CA ASP A 387 -20.48 6.32 -14.55
C ASP A 387 -18.95 6.18 -14.49
N LEU A 388 -18.24 7.32 -14.56
CA LEU A 388 -16.78 7.39 -14.48
C LEU A 388 -16.33 8.22 -13.29
N CYS A 389 -15.48 7.66 -12.43
CA CYS A 389 -14.91 8.28 -11.23
C CYS A 389 -13.39 8.49 -11.38
N ASP A 390 -12.86 9.53 -10.73
CA ASP A 390 -11.41 9.74 -10.60
C ASP A 390 -10.98 9.26 -9.20
N GLN A 391 -10.20 8.18 -9.17
CA GLN A 391 -9.60 7.62 -7.96
C GLN A 391 -8.10 7.91 -7.96
N ALA A 392 -7.74 9.12 -7.52
CA ALA A 392 -6.36 9.58 -7.47
C ALA A 392 -5.61 9.48 -8.81
N GLY A 393 -6.33 9.62 -9.91
CA GLY A 393 -5.82 9.64 -11.28
C GLY A 393 -6.02 8.35 -12.06
N ALA A 394 -6.48 7.28 -11.42
CA ALA A 394 -7.15 6.18 -12.12
C ALA A 394 -8.57 6.64 -12.50
N ILE A 395 -8.86 6.71 -13.80
CA ILE A 395 -10.23 6.98 -14.26
C ILE A 395 -10.92 5.63 -14.37
N VAL A 396 -11.90 5.40 -13.50
CA VAL A 396 -12.50 4.08 -13.33
C VAL A 396 -13.96 4.10 -13.71
N VAL A 397 -14.47 2.99 -14.24
CA VAL A 397 -15.90 2.73 -14.25
C VAL A 397 -16.33 2.44 -12.82
N CYS A 398 -17.29 3.20 -12.31
CA CYS A 398 -17.76 3.15 -10.93
C CYS A 398 -19.29 3.15 -10.89
N TRP A 399 -19.90 3.17 -9.70
CA TRP A 399 -21.37 3.18 -9.50
C TRP A 399 -22.13 2.07 -10.26
N ILE A 400 -21.41 1.02 -10.66
CA ILE A 400 -21.88 -0.11 -11.44
C ILE A 400 -23.07 -0.78 -10.75
N ARG A 401 -24.18 -0.97 -11.48
CA ARG A 401 -25.40 -1.60 -11.00
C ARG A 401 -25.67 -2.94 -11.66
N ALA A 402 -26.54 -3.71 -11.02
CA ALA A 402 -26.99 -5.00 -11.51
C ALA A 402 -27.77 -4.83 -12.83
N GLY A 403 -27.39 -5.58 -13.87
CA GLY A 403 -28.02 -5.56 -15.19
C GLY A 403 -27.38 -4.60 -16.21
N GLU A 404 -26.43 -3.77 -15.78
CA GLU A 404 -25.65 -2.90 -16.67
C GLU A 404 -24.64 -3.69 -17.51
N TRP A 405 -24.27 -3.12 -18.66
CA TRP A 405 -23.24 -3.70 -19.50
C TRP A 405 -22.47 -2.65 -20.30
N VAL A 406 -21.19 -2.95 -20.57
CA VAL A 406 -20.30 -2.04 -21.28
C VAL A 406 -19.51 -2.83 -22.32
N LYS A 407 -19.50 -2.33 -23.57
CA LYS A 407 -18.80 -2.94 -24.71
C LYS A 407 -17.44 -2.29 -24.91
N TYR A 408 -16.44 -3.12 -25.19
CA TYR A 408 -15.06 -2.73 -25.43
C TYR A 408 -14.56 -3.32 -26.76
N THR A 409 -13.53 -2.69 -27.31
CA THR A 409 -12.80 -3.18 -28.48
C THR A 409 -11.35 -3.44 -28.08
N VAL A 410 -10.76 -4.52 -28.58
CA VAL A 410 -9.37 -4.88 -28.32
C VAL A 410 -8.69 -5.33 -29.60
N ASP A 411 -7.47 -4.85 -29.87
CA ASP A 411 -6.70 -5.26 -31.04
C ASP A 411 -5.60 -6.27 -30.65
N VAL A 412 -5.81 -7.52 -31.04
CA VAL A 412 -4.94 -8.64 -30.68
C VAL A 412 -3.82 -8.77 -31.71
N GLN A 413 -2.60 -8.46 -31.28
CA GLN A 413 -1.42 -8.49 -32.17
C GLN A 413 -0.92 -9.90 -32.48
N ARG A 414 -1.14 -10.86 -31.57
CA ARG A 414 -0.65 -12.23 -31.69
C ARG A 414 -1.78 -13.22 -31.38
N PRO A 415 -2.07 -14.20 -32.25
CA PRO A 415 -3.07 -15.19 -31.92
C PRO A 415 -2.59 -16.02 -30.72
N GLY A 416 -3.51 -16.48 -29.87
CA GLY A 416 -3.13 -17.24 -28.70
C GLY A 416 -4.27 -17.44 -27.71
N THR A 417 -3.92 -18.07 -26.59
CA THR A 417 -4.80 -18.12 -25.41
C THR A 417 -4.40 -17.01 -24.46
N TYR A 418 -5.40 -16.24 -24.01
CA TYR A 418 -5.29 -15.12 -23.13
C TYR A 418 -6.00 -15.41 -21.81
N GLU A 419 -5.36 -15.11 -20.69
CA GLU A 419 -6.04 -14.96 -19.41
C GLU A 419 -6.56 -13.52 -19.34
N VAL A 420 -7.87 -13.35 -19.21
CA VAL A 420 -8.52 -12.05 -19.16
C VAL A 420 -8.71 -11.66 -17.70
N ARG A 421 -8.11 -10.53 -17.34
CA ARG A 421 -8.11 -9.98 -15.99
C ARG A 421 -8.74 -8.60 -16.00
N ALA A 422 -9.23 -8.17 -14.84
CA ALA A 422 -9.60 -6.78 -14.59
C ALA A 422 -8.90 -6.29 -13.32
N ARG A 423 -8.39 -5.06 -13.34
CA ARG A 423 -7.96 -4.36 -12.13
C ARG A 423 -9.19 -3.68 -11.53
N VAL A 424 -9.54 -4.10 -10.32
CA VAL A 424 -10.80 -3.72 -9.66
C VAL A 424 -10.55 -3.23 -8.24
N SER A 425 -11.49 -2.48 -7.69
CA SER A 425 -11.46 -2.08 -6.27
C SER A 425 -12.83 -2.11 -5.61
N THR A 426 -12.90 -2.60 -4.36
CA THR A 426 -14.12 -2.69 -3.57
C THR A 426 -13.84 -3.01 -2.10
N PRO A 427 -14.53 -2.35 -1.15
CA PRO A 427 -14.51 -2.74 0.26
C PRO A 427 -15.53 -3.83 0.60
N TYR A 428 -16.28 -4.38 -0.37
CA TYR A 428 -17.44 -5.25 -0.11
C TYR A 428 -17.19 -6.75 -0.36
N ASP A 429 -17.95 -7.61 0.33
CA ASP A 429 -18.03 -9.06 0.12
C ASP A 429 -19.47 -9.56 0.46
N PRO A 430 -20.25 -10.09 -0.51
CA PRO A 430 -19.94 -10.14 -1.94
C PRO A 430 -19.88 -8.73 -2.55
N ALA A 431 -19.00 -8.51 -3.52
CA ALA A 431 -18.81 -7.20 -4.15
C ALA A 431 -19.50 -7.07 -5.52
N GLY A 432 -19.56 -8.14 -6.28
CA GLY A 432 -20.10 -8.12 -7.63
C GLY A 432 -19.94 -9.44 -8.34
N ARG A 433 -20.69 -9.59 -9.43
CA ARG A 433 -20.55 -10.72 -10.35
C ARG A 433 -20.68 -10.25 -11.78
N VAL A 434 -19.73 -10.65 -12.62
CA VAL A 434 -19.64 -10.22 -14.03
C VAL A 434 -19.47 -11.40 -14.96
N SER A 435 -19.84 -11.23 -16.23
CA SER A 435 -19.56 -12.19 -17.31
C SER A 435 -19.10 -11.46 -18.56
N LEU A 436 -18.31 -12.15 -19.39
CA LEU A 436 -17.80 -11.61 -20.65
C LEU A 436 -18.45 -12.32 -21.83
N ALA A 437 -18.94 -11.55 -22.80
CA ALA A 437 -19.39 -12.07 -24.08
C ALA A 437 -18.52 -11.52 -25.21
N TRP A 438 -18.02 -12.40 -26.07
CA TRP A 438 -17.04 -12.05 -27.11
C TRP A 438 -17.66 -12.09 -28.50
N ASP A 439 -17.36 -11.10 -29.33
CA ASP A 439 -17.69 -11.06 -30.76
C ASP A 439 -19.17 -11.34 -31.08
N GLY A 440 -20.07 -10.80 -30.26
CA GLY A 440 -21.52 -11.00 -30.39
C GLY A 440 -22.03 -12.37 -29.96
N GLY A 441 -21.15 -13.24 -29.43
CA GLY A 441 -21.51 -14.54 -28.87
C GLY A 441 -22.21 -14.48 -27.52
N ALA A 442 -22.55 -15.64 -26.99
CA ALA A 442 -23.12 -15.77 -25.65
C ALA A 442 -22.10 -15.39 -24.56
N ALA A 443 -22.61 -14.95 -23.41
CA ALA A 443 -21.78 -14.72 -22.22
C ALA A 443 -21.13 -16.04 -21.76
N GLY A 444 -19.87 -15.95 -21.36
CA GLY A 444 -19.13 -17.04 -20.71
C GLY A 444 -19.60 -17.28 -19.28
N ALA A 445 -18.85 -18.13 -18.57
CA ALA A 445 -19.09 -18.34 -17.15
C ALA A 445 -18.91 -17.03 -16.36
N PRO A 446 -19.75 -16.77 -15.36
CA PRO A 446 -19.59 -15.60 -14.52
C PRO A 446 -18.37 -15.72 -13.59
N ALA A 447 -17.78 -14.58 -13.24
CA ALA A 447 -16.73 -14.43 -12.24
C ALA A 447 -17.22 -13.50 -11.11
N ASP A 448 -16.97 -13.92 -9.88
CA ASP A 448 -17.22 -13.11 -8.69
C ASP A 448 -16.06 -12.13 -8.48
N ILE A 449 -16.40 -10.88 -8.13
CA ILE A 449 -15.42 -9.86 -7.75
C ILE A 449 -15.13 -10.00 -6.26
N ALA A 450 -13.86 -10.21 -5.93
CA ALA A 450 -13.39 -10.34 -4.56
C ALA A 450 -13.12 -8.98 -3.90
N ASN A 451 -13.30 -8.94 -2.59
CA ASN A 451 -12.97 -7.81 -1.72
C ASN A 451 -11.50 -7.38 -1.88
N THR A 452 -11.27 -6.09 -2.10
CA THR A 452 -9.93 -5.49 -2.15
C THR A 452 -9.70 -4.50 -1.02
N THR A 453 -10.55 -4.49 0.01
CA THR A 453 -10.45 -3.72 1.27
C THR A 453 -10.80 -2.24 1.18
N SER A 454 -10.74 -1.62 0.00
CA SER A 454 -11.07 -0.21 -0.21
C SER A 454 -11.34 0.09 -1.68
N HIS A 455 -12.10 1.16 -1.98
CA HIS A 455 -12.20 1.68 -3.35
C HIS A 455 -10.89 2.30 -3.87
N ASN A 456 -9.93 2.58 -2.99
CA ASN A 456 -8.58 3.03 -3.34
C ASN A 456 -7.53 1.90 -3.34
N ALA A 457 -7.94 0.68 -2.98
CA ALA A 457 -7.06 -0.48 -2.97
C ALA A 457 -7.38 -1.35 -4.17
N PHE A 458 -6.68 -1.12 -5.26
CA PHE A 458 -6.89 -1.86 -6.50
C PHE A 458 -6.10 -3.16 -6.53
N ALA A 459 -6.72 -4.21 -7.07
CA ALA A 459 -6.07 -5.49 -7.31
C ALA A 459 -6.55 -6.11 -8.63
N THR A 460 -5.64 -6.79 -9.31
CA THR A 460 -5.97 -7.52 -10.54
C THR A 460 -6.59 -8.87 -10.23
N GLN A 461 -7.75 -9.16 -10.82
CA GLN A 461 -8.50 -10.40 -10.65
C GLN A 461 -8.80 -11.05 -12.00
N VAL A 462 -8.73 -12.39 -12.06
CA VAL A 462 -9.03 -13.13 -13.28
C VAL A 462 -10.54 -13.18 -13.48
N LEU A 463 -11.03 -12.63 -14.60
CA LEU A 463 -12.43 -12.72 -15.00
C LEU A 463 -12.68 -13.94 -15.90
N GLU A 464 -11.70 -14.26 -16.76
CA GLU A 464 -11.78 -15.42 -17.64
C GLU A 464 -10.40 -16.09 -17.78
N PRO A 465 -10.21 -17.32 -17.28
CA PRO A 465 -8.88 -17.94 -17.19
C PRO A 465 -8.27 -18.32 -18.56
N ALA A 466 -9.10 -18.50 -19.58
CA ALA A 466 -8.63 -18.91 -20.91
C ALA A 466 -9.61 -18.49 -22.01
N ARG A 467 -9.20 -17.47 -22.78
CA ARG A 467 -9.89 -16.99 -23.98
C ARG A 467 -8.97 -17.12 -25.19
N ARG A 468 -9.36 -17.94 -26.17
CA ARG A 468 -8.63 -18.03 -27.44
C ARG A 468 -9.04 -16.86 -28.34
N LEU A 469 -8.07 -16.11 -28.82
CA LEU A 469 -8.25 -15.00 -29.75
C LEU A 469 -7.32 -15.18 -30.94
N ASP A 470 -7.82 -14.85 -32.13
CA ASP A 470 -7.02 -14.79 -33.33
C ASP A 470 -6.35 -13.40 -33.43
N ARG A 471 -5.47 -13.21 -34.41
CA ARG A 471 -4.92 -11.88 -34.67
C ARG A 471 -6.01 -11.00 -35.27
N GLY A 472 -6.17 -9.81 -34.72
CA GLY A 472 -7.05 -8.77 -35.25
C GLY A 472 -7.92 -8.14 -34.17
N THR A 473 -8.92 -7.40 -34.64
CA THR A 473 -9.84 -6.68 -33.78
C THR A 473 -10.94 -7.60 -33.26
N HIS A 474 -11.09 -7.63 -31.95
CA HIS A 474 -12.15 -8.33 -31.23
C HIS A 474 -12.98 -7.35 -30.42
N THR A 475 -14.20 -7.73 -30.07
CA THR A 475 -15.04 -7.00 -29.12
C THR A 475 -15.43 -7.89 -27.96
N PHE A 476 -15.56 -7.30 -26.78
CA PHE A 476 -16.16 -7.97 -25.64
C PHE A 476 -17.15 -7.06 -24.93
N VAL A 477 -18.17 -7.66 -24.34
CA VAL A 477 -19.14 -6.98 -23.49
C VAL A 477 -18.98 -7.52 -22.08
N LEU A 478 -18.62 -6.65 -21.15
CA LEU A 478 -18.74 -6.91 -19.72
C LEU A 478 -20.22 -6.75 -19.33
N ARG A 479 -20.80 -7.77 -18.73
CA ARG A 479 -22.17 -7.73 -18.18
C ARG A 479 -22.16 -7.97 -16.69
N THR A 480 -22.91 -7.17 -15.94
CA THR A 480 -23.15 -7.42 -14.53
C THR A 480 -24.34 -8.35 -14.37
N ASP A 481 -24.27 -9.26 -13.40
CA ASP A 481 -25.40 -10.16 -13.07
C ASP A 481 -26.56 -9.31 -12.50
N PRO A 482 -27.78 -9.38 -13.09
CA PRO A 482 -28.94 -8.61 -12.65
C PRO A 482 -29.48 -9.04 -11.27
N ASP A 483 -29.13 -10.23 -10.80
CA ASP A 483 -29.60 -10.77 -9.52
C ASP A 483 -28.54 -10.65 -8.41
N ALA A 484 -27.36 -10.11 -8.72
CA ALA A 484 -26.27 -9.93 -7.76
C ALA A 484 -26.18 -8.50 -7.23
N TYR A 485 -25.72 -8.36 -5.98
CA TYR A 485 -25.25 -7.08 -5.48
C TYR A 485 -24.04 -6.62 -6.30
N GLN A 486 -23.98 -5.33 -6.65
CA GLN A 486 -22.87 -4.72 -7.38
C GLN A 486 -22.41 -3.46 -6.64
N ASN A 487 -21.15 -3.47 -6.20
CA ASN A 487 -20.46 -2.29 -5.70
C ASN A 487 -18.95 -2.51 -5.77
N PHE A 488 -18.38 -2.18 -6.92
CA PHE A 488 -16.96 -2.25 -7.21
C PHE A 488 -16.63 -1.26 -8.33
N ASN A 489 -15.36 -0.94 -8.47
CA ASN A 489 -14.84 -0.15 -9.58
C ASN A 489 -14.00 -1.03 -10.50
N ILE A 490 -13.88 -0.63 -11.76
CA ILE A 490 -12.97 -1.23 -12.74
C ILE A 490 -12.08 -0.13 -13.31
N ASP A 491 -10.78 -0.34 -13.22
CA ASP A 491 -9.76 0.56 -13.76
C ASP A 491 -9.37 0.18 -15.18
N TYR A 492 -8.96 -1.07 -15.40
CA TYR A 492 -8.66 -1.58 -16.73
C TYR A 492 -8.84 -3.08 -16.84
N PHE A 493 -8.86 -3.57 -18.08
CA PHE A 493 -8.75 -4.98 -18.43
C PHE A 493 -7.36 -5.30 -18.96
N GLU A 494 -6.85 -6.49 -18.63
CA GLU A 494 -5.62 -7.03 -19.20
C GLU A 494 -5.87 -8.40 -19.82
N LEU A 495 -5.48 -8.55 -21.07
CA LEU A 495 -5.44 -9.81 -21.77
C LEU A 495 -4.00 -10.31 -21.74
N VAL A 496 -3.67 -11.15 -20.76
CA VAL A 496 -2.32 -11.69 -20.57
C VAL A 496 -2.15 -12.94 -21.40
N ARG A 497 -1.23 -12.92 -22.38
CA ARG A 497 -1.02 -14.07 -23.27
C ARG A 497 -0.34 -15.22 -22.53
N VAL A 498 -1.02 -16.36 -22.39
CA VAL A 498 -0.49 -17.53 -21.66
C VAL A 498 0.07 -18.62 -22.58
N ARG A 499 -0.43 -18.75 -23.81
CA ARG A 499 0.03 -19.75 -24.80
C ARG A 499 -0.09 -19.27 -26.24
#